data_AF-A0A620ZDR9-F1
#
_entry.id   AF-A0A620ZDR9-F1
#
_cell.length_a   1.000
_cell.length_b   1.000
_cell.length_c   1.000
_cell.angle_alpha   90.00
_cell.angle_beta   90.00
_cell.angle_gamma   90.00
#
_symmetry.space_group_name_H-M   'P 1'
#
loop_
_entity.id
_entity.type
_entity.pdbx_description
1 polymer ?
#
loop_
_entity_poly.entity_id
_entity_poly.type
_entity_poly.pdbx_seq_one_letter_code
_entity_poly.pdbx_strand_id
1 'polypeptide(L)'
;LIDCGANQAIRQAGMFASHPSQTLSLPRPTQDIPARWLVSTIDNALAMLHAGALHINCPFAEPLYGDMNDTGLVWQQRLGDWWQDEKPWLREARRLESDKQRDWFFWRQKRGVVVAGRMSAEEGKKVAQWAQTLGWPLIGDVLSQTGQPLPCADLWLGNAKAVTELQQAQIVVQLGSSLTGKRLLQWQATCEPEEYWVIDNIEGRLDPAHHRGRRLVAKIADWLELHPAEKRKPWCVEIPRLAELAWQRVVAQRDTFGEAQLAHRIRDYLPEQGQLFVGNSLVVRLIDALSQLPAGYPVYSNRGASGIDGLLSTAAGVQRASAKSTLAIVGDLSALYDLNALALLRQVSAPFVLIV
;
A
#
# COMPACT_ATOMS: atom_id res chain seq x y z
N LEU A 1 38.83 -3.16 11.34
CA LEU A 1 38.69 -2.64 9.97
C LEU A 1 37.89 -1.34 9.90
N ILE A 2 37.04 -1.03 10.88
CA ILE A 2 36.30 0.23 10.91
C ILE A 2 37.20 1.35 11.45
N ASP A 3 37.02 2.57 10.91
CA ASP A 3 37.69 3.81 11.35
C ASP A 3 39.23 3.78 11.27
N CYS A 4 39.80 3.03 10.33
CA CYS A 4 41.25 2.90 10.16
C CYS A 4 41.73 3.08 8.70
N GLY A 5 40.94 3.74 7.84
CA GLY A 5 41.29 3.98 6.44
C GLY A 5 41.29 2.75 5.53
N ALA A 6 40.68 1.64 5.98
CA ALA A 6 40.54 0.44 5.16
C ALA A 6 39.63 0.71 3.96
N ASN A 7 40.02 0.19 2.79
CA ASN A 7 39.25 0.34 1.55
C ASN A 7 37.84 -0.25 1.71
N GLN A 8 36.83 0.45 1.18
CA GLN A 8 35.41 0.06 1.23
C GLN A 8 34.84 -0.25 2.64
N ALA A 9 35.49 0.21 3.72
CA ALA A 9 35.00 0.04 5.08
C ALA A 9 34.35 1.34 5.60
N ILE A 10 33.08 1.27 6.00
CA ILE A 10 32.33 2.39 6.58
C ILE A 10 31.58 1.95 7.84
N ARG A 11 31.09 2.90 8.64
CA ARG A 11 30.20 2.62 9.78
C ARG A 11 28.80 2.28 9.27
N GLN A 12 28.44 0.99 9.29
CA GLN A 12 27.16 0.48 8.78
C GLN A 12 26.08 0.34 9.87
N ALA A 13 26.47 0.00 11.10
CA ALA A 13 25.54 -0.14 12.20
C ALA A 13 24.78 1.19 12.43
N GLY A 14 23.45 1.15 12.33
CA GLY A 14 22.59 2.32 12.48
C GLY A 14 22.56 3.30 11.30
N MET A 15 23.16 2.97 10.16
CA MET A 15 23.28 3.91 9.03
C MET A 15 21.93 4.36 8.43
N PHE A 16 20.85 3.59 8.64
CA PHE A 16 19.49 3.91 8.18
C PHE A 16 18.64 4.60 9.25
N ALA A 17 19.23 4.99 10.38
CA ALA A 17 18.57 5.65 11.51
C ALA A 17 17.27 4.93 11.91
N SER A 18 16.13 5.64 11.92
CA SER A 18 14.83 5.12 12.33
C SER A 18 13.96 4.60 11.17
N HIS A 19 14.50 4.49 9.95
CA HIS A 19 13.72 4.00 8.79
C HIS A 19 13.40 2.51 8.85
N PRO A 20 14.32 1.60 9.23
CA PRO A 20 13.97 0.20 9.48
C PRO A 20 13.11 0.08 10.74
N SER A 21 12.05 -0.71 10.67
CA SER A 21 11.21 -1.03 11.84
C SER A 21 11.98 -1.83 12.88
N GLN A 22 12.94 -2.65 12.40
CA GLN A 22 13.80 -3.47 13.23
C GLN A 22 15.25 -3.37 12.70
N THR A 23 16.21 -3.38 13.61
CA THR A 23 17.65 -3.40 13.25
C THR A 23 18.36 -4.44 14.10
N LEU A 24 19.17 -5.26 13.45
CA LEU A 24 20.05 -6.24 14.07
C LEU A 24 21.49 -5.96 13.63
N SER A 25 22.39 -5.75 14.58
CA SER A 25 23.83 -5.72 14.31
C SER A 25 24.46 -6.99 14.84
N LEU A 26 24.74 -7.94 13.94
CA LEU A 26 25.33 -9.22 14.34
C LEU A 26 26.77 -9.02 14.82
N PRO A 27 27.22 -9.81 15.81
CA PRO A 27 28.61 -9.82 16.24
C PRO A 27 29.49 -10.45 15.16
N ARG A 28 30.82 -10.31 15.33
CA ARG A 28 31.78 -11.05 14.51
C ARG A 28 31.53 -12.57 14.67
N PRO A 29 31.46 -13.34 13.58
CA PRO A 29 31.24 -14.78 13.63
C PRO A 29 32.27 -15.48 14.53
N THR A 30 31.78 -16.32 15.44
CA THR A 30 32.56 -17.23 16.29
C THR A 30 31.70 -18.44 16.67
N GLN A 31 32.32 -19.60 16.89
CA GLN A 31 31.62 -20.79 17.39
C GLN A 31 31.26 -20.69 18.88
N ASP A 32 31.83 -19.73 19.62
CA ASP A 32 31.50 -19.48 21.03
C ASP A 32 30.06 -18.97 21.21
N ILE A 33 29.53 -18.29 20.18
CA ILE A 33 28.14 -17.87 20.13
C ILE A 33 27.35 -19.01 19.48
N PRO A 34 26.40 -19.65 20.18
CA PRO A 34 25.76 -20.85 19.68
C PRO A 34 24.77 -20.56 18.54
N ALA A 35 24.61 -21.50 17.60
CA ALA A 35 23.69 -21.37 16.45
C ALA A 35 22.26 -21.01 16.86
N ARG A 36 21.78 -21.60 17.97
CA ARG A 36 20.44 -21.32 18.52
C ARG A 36 20.24 -19.85 18.89
N TRP A 37 21.29 -19.14 19.30
CA TRP A 37 21.21 -17.70 19.56
C TRP A 37 20.97 -16.95 18.25
N LEU A 38 21.78 -17.23 17.21
CA LEU A 38 21.68 -16.55 15.93
C LEU A 38 20.29 -16.73 15.29
N VAL A 39 19.81 -17.98 15.20
CA VAL A 39 18.49 -18.25 14.63
C VAL A 39 17.37 -17.64 15.49
N SER A 40 17.44 -17.72 16.83
CA SER A 40 16.43 -17.10 17.70
C SER A 40 16.41 -15.58 17.58
N THR A 41 17.56 -14.93 17.38
CA THR A 41 17.65 -13.48 17.17
C THR A 41 16.99 -13.06 15.86
N ILE A 42 17.20 -13.82 14.79
CA ILE A 42 16.54 -13.58 13.49
C ILE A 42 15.03 -13.82 13.61
N ASP A 43 14.63 -14.95 14.20
CA ASP A 43 13.23 -15.30 14.41
C ASP A 43 12.48 -14.24 15.22
N ASN A 44 13.07 -13.76 16.31
CA ASN A 44 12.48 -12.70 17.12
C ASN A 44 12.30 -11.40 16.34
N ALA A 45 13.30 -10.98 15.56
CA ALA A 45 13.20 -9.75 14.76
C ALA A 45 12.16 -9.86 13.63
N LEU A 46 12.05 -11.02 12.98
CA LEU A 46 11.01 -11.29 11.98
C LEU A 46 9.62 -11.36 12.63
N ALA A 47 9.50 -11.98 13.80
CA ALA A 47 8.24 -12.05 14.55
C ALA A 47 7.74 -10.68 15.03
N MET A 48 8.66 -9.76 15.35
CA MET A 48 8.33 -8.37 15.72
C MET A 48 8.06 -7.48 14.50
N LEU A 49 8.35 -7.93 13.28
CA LEU A 49 8.18 -7.15 12.06
C LEU A 49 6.72 -7.23 11.57
N HIS A 50 5.88 -6.32 12.06
CA HIS A 50 4.51 -6.18 11.57
C HIS A 50 4.46 -5.58 10.15
N ALA A 51 5.27 -4.56 9.89
CA ALA A 51 5.44 -3.93 8.59
C ALA A 51 6.81 -3.22 8.50
N GLY A 52 7.24 -2.88 7.29
CA GLY A 52 8.48 -2.13 7.03
C GLY A 52 9.69 -3.03 6.80
N ALA A 53 10.89 -2.50 7.04
CA ALA A 53 12.15 -3.19 6.76
C ALA A 53 12.86 -3.66 8.04
N LEU A 54 13.57 -4.78 7.93
CA LEU A 54 14.53 -5.28 8.92
C LEU A 54 15.95 -5.13 8.36
N HIS A 55 16.78 -4.32 9.01
CA HIS A 55 18.19 -4.17 8.64
C HIS A 55 19.06 -5.13 9.46
N ILE A 56 19.72 -6.10 8.81
CA ILE A 56 20.66 -7.03 9.46
C ILE A 56 22.08 -6.73 8.97
N ASN A 57 22.92 -6.19 9.85
CA ASN A 57 24.32 -5.92 9.57
C ASN A 57 25.18 -7.14 9.93
N CYS A 58 25.95 -7.66 8.97
CA CYS A 58 26.67 -8.93 9.07
C CYS A 58 28.19 -8.74 8.86
N PRO A 59 29.00 -8.60 9.94
CA PRO A 59 30.45 -8.44 9.79
C PRO A 59 31.12 -9.79 9.47
N PHE A 60 31.95 -9.84 8.44
CA PHE A 60 32.80 -10.98 8.13
C PHE A 60 34.27 -10.55 8.10
N ALA A 61 35.17 -11.43 8.54
CA ALA A 61 36.60 -11.22 8.44
C ALA A 61 37.16 -12.11 7.32
N GLU A 62 38.20 -11.62 6.65
CA GLU A 62 38.99 -12.44 5.75
C GLU A 62 39.68 -13.60 6.52
N PRO A 63 39.95 -14.74 5.84
CA PRO A 63 39.73 -15.02 4.41
C PRO A 63 38.25 -15.29 4.06
N LEU A 64 37.78 -14.77 2.93
CA LEU A 64 36.39 -14.95 2.45
C LEU A 64 36.24 -16.07 1.40
N TYR A 65 37.35 -16.54 0.84
CA TYR A 65 37.38 -17.58 -0.19
C TYR A 65 38.11 -18.81 0.33
N GLY A 66 37.71 -19.98 -0.16
CA GLY A 66 38.29 -21.27 0.18
C GLY A 66 37.31 -22.40 -0.06
N ASP A 67 37.81 -23.63 -0.08
CA ASP A 67 36.94 -24.81 -0.14
C ASP A 67 36.21 -25.01 1.18
N MET A 68 34.95 -25.40 1.10
CA MET A 68 34.17 -25.77 2.27
C MET A 68 34.80 -26.99 2.95
N ASN A 69 34.94 -26.93 4.27
CA ASN A 69 35.38 -28.04 5.11
C ASN A 69 34.43 -28.18 6.31
N ASP A 70 34.74 -29.09 7.23
CA ASP A 70 33.87 -29.39 8.38
C ASP A 70 33.87 -28.30 9.48
N THR A 71 34.58 -27.18 9.27
CA THR A 71 34.61 -26.07 10.24
C THR A 71 33.20 -25.50 10.42
N GLY A 72 32.69 -25.58 11.64
CA GLY A 72 31.35 -25.10 11.99
C GLY A 72 30.23 -26.10 11.71
N LEU A 73 30.52 -27.29 11.13
CA LEU A 73 29.50 -28.31 10.89
C LEU A 73 28.87 -28.79 12.20
N VAL A 74 29.69 -29.12 13.21
CA VAL A 74 29.22 -29.51 14.55
C VAL A 74 28.39 -28.40 15.20
N TRP A 75 28.78 -27.13 15.00
CA TRP A 75 28.05 -25.96 15.50
C TRP A 75 26.65 -25.86 14.87
N GLN A 76 26.52 -26.08 13.55
CA GLN A 76 25.24 -26.11 12.84
C GLN A 76 24.37 -27.29 13.26
N GLN A 77 24.97 -28.48 13.42
CA GLN A 77 24.28 -29.70 13.83
C GLN A 77 23.66 -29.61 15.24
N ARG A 78 24.05 -28.63 16.07
CA ARG A 78 23.38 -28.37 17.36
C ARG A 78 21.91 -27.97 17.22
N LEU A 79 21.48 -27.52 16.04
CA LEU A 79 20.06 -27.27 15.74
C LEU A 79 19.29 -28.56 15.42
N GLY A 80 19.96 -29.70 15.27
CA GLY A 80 19.32 -31.00 15.09
C GLY A 80 18.50 -31.08 13.81
N ASP A 81 17.29 -31.62 13.93
CA ASP A 81 16.32 -31.81 12.85
C ASP A 81 15.61 -30.52 12.41
N TRP A 82 15.89 -29.38 13.07
CA TRP A 82 15.37 -28.08 12.65
C TRP A 82 15.74 -27.74 11.19
N TRP A 83 16.89 -28.21 10.70
CA TRP A 83 17.30 -28.05 9.30
C TRP A 83 16.36 -28.76 8.29
N GLN A 84 15.48 -29.65 8.77
CA GLN A 84 14.45 -30.32 7.99
C GLN A 84 13.03 -29.86 8.39
N ASP A 85 12.88 -28.92 9.33
CA ASP A 85 11.59 -28.33 9.70
C ASP A 85 11.23 -27.17 8.76
N GLU A 86 9.94 -26.90 8.64
CA GLU A 86 9.39 -25.79 7.84
C GLU A 86 9.08 -24.56 8.71
N LYS A 87 9.39 -24.64 10.01
CA LYS A 87 8.95 -23.66 11.01
C LYS A 87 10.13 -22.97 11.69
N PRO A 88 9.94 -21.72 12.17
CA PRO A 88 10.95 -21.03 12.96
C PRO A 88 11.37 -21.83 14.20
N TRP A 89 12.63 -21.65 14.60
CA TRP A 89 13.19 -22.24 15.83
C TRP A 89 12.49 -21.65 17.05
N LEU A 90 12.35 -20.32 17.08
CA LEU A 90 11.57 -19.58 18.06
C LEU A 90 10.29 -19.03 17.40
N ARG A 91 9.14 -19.56 17.79
CA ARG A 91 7.84 -19.07 17.31
C ARG A 91 7.26 -18.07 18.31
N GLU A 92 7.28 -16.80 17.93
CA GLU A 92 6.62 -15.73 18.67
C GLU A 92 5.49 -15.17 17.80
N ALA A 93 4.24 -15.32 18.25
CA ALA A 93 3.08 -14.82 17.52
C ALA A 93 2.54 -13.57 18.21
N ARG A 94 3.04 -12.39 17.79
CA ARG A 94 2.46 -11.12 18.21
C ARG A 94 1.40 -10.70 17.19
N ARG A 95 0.19 -10.43 17.67
CA ARG A 95 -0.87 -9.83 16.85
C ARG A 95 -1.07 -8.41 17.33
N LEU A 96 -0.88 -7.46 16.41
CA LEU A 96 -1.19 -6.07 16.65
C LEU A 96 -2.49 -5.74 15.94
N GLU A 97 -3.59 -5.78 16.68
CA GLU A 97 -4.93 -5.50 16.17
C GLU A 97 -5.70 -4.67 17.21
N SER A 98 -6.51 -3.73 16.73
CA SER A 98 -7.40 -2.94 17.57
C SER A 98 -8.65 -3.74 17.92
N ASP A 99 -9.15 -3.54 19.15
CA ASP A 99 -10.38 -4.17 19.60
C ASP A 99 -11.59 -3.83 18.73
N LYS A 100 -12.60 -4.71 18.76
CA LYS A 100 -13.90 -4.45 18.14
C LYS A 100 -14.56 -3.21 18.74
N GLN A 101 -15.03 -2.32 17.88
CA GLN A 101 -15.76 -1.11 18.26
C GLN A 101 -17.20 -1.46 18.65
N ARG A 102 -17.46 -1.54 19.95
CA ARG A 102 -18.75 -2.01 20.51
C ARG A 102 -19.94 -1.13 20.11
N ASP A 103 -19.69 0.14 19.88
CA ASP A 103 -20.67 1.15 19.48
C ASP A 103 -20.88 1.25 17.95
N TRP A 104 -20.26 0.36 17.15
CA TRP A 104 -20.46 0.33 15.71
C TRP A 104 -21.94 0.24 15.30
N PHE A 105 -22.75 -0.52 16.05
CA PHE A 105 -24.18 -0.66 15.80
C PHE A 105 -24.94 0.66 15.88
N PHE A 106 -24.45 1.62 16.68
CA PHE A 106 -24.97 2.98 16.74
C PHE A 106 -24.46 3.82 15.57
N TRP A 107 -23.15 3.81 15.31
CA TRP A 107 -22.53 4.63 14.26
C TRP A 107 -22.98 4.26 12.84
N ARG A 108 -23.18 2.97 12.54
CA ARG A 108 -23.67 2.50 11.23
C ARG A 108 -25.07 3.02 10.87
N GLN A 109 -25.82 3.52 11.86
CA GLN A 109 -27.15 4.12 11.66
C GLN A 109 -27.09 5.63 11.36
N LYS A 110 -25.93 6.27 11.49
CA LYS A 110 -25.76 7.70 11.16
C LYS A 110 -25.63 7.92 9.65
N ARG A 111 -25.58 9.19 9.24
CA ARG A 111 -25.12 9.59 7.90
C ARG A 111 -23.61 9.50 7.88
N GLY A 112 -23.07 8.43 7.28
CA GLY A 112 -21.63 8.24 7.16
C GLY A 112 -21.14 8.41 5.74
N VAL A 113 -19.83 8.64 5.61
CA VAL A 113 -19.09 8.64 4.35
C VAL A 113 -18.02 7.56 4.43
N VAL A 114 -17.85 6.79 3.35
CA VAL A 114 -16.75 5.84 3.23
C VAL A 114 -15.68 6.45 2.32
N VAL A 115 -14.44 6.49 2.81
CA VAL A 115 -13.26 6.85 2.01
C VAL A 115 -12.42 5.60 1.86
N ALA A 116 -12.08 5.22 0.63
CA ALA A 116 -11.24 4.06 0.38
C ALA A 116 -9.90 4.52 -0.20
N GLY A 117 -8.83 4.41 0.59
CA GLY A 117 -7.45 4.63 0.18
C GLY A 117 -6.80 3.36 -0.39
N ARG A 118 -5.48 3.22 -0.25
CA ARG A 118 -4.76 2.02 -0.71
C ARG A 118 -5.16 0.79 0.08
N MET A 119 -5.55 -0.28 -0.62
CA MET A 119 -5.86 -1.60 -0.05
C MET A 119 -5.57 -2.71 -1.06
N SER A 120 -5.85 -3.97 -0.72
CA SER A 120 -5.80 -5.08 -1.67
C SER A 120 -7.04 -5.10 -2.58
N ALA A 121 -6.90 -5.74 -3.75
CA ALA A 121 -7.99 -5.88 -4.72
C ALA A 121 -9.26 -6.55 -4.13
N GLU A 122 -9.09 -7.57 -3.28
CA GLU A 122 -10.22 -8.25 -2.64
C GLU A 122 -10.87 -7.38 -1.55
N GLU A 123 -10.08 -6.63 -0.79
CA GLU A 123 -10.61 -5.64 0.17
C GLU A 123 -11.41 -4.55 -0.54
N GLY A 124 -10.95 -4.07 -1.71
CA GLY A 124 -11.67 -3.09 -2.52
C GLY A 124 -13.09 -3.54 -2.87
N LYS A 125 -13.26 -4.79 -3.30
CA LYS A 125 -14.60 -5.37 -3.56
C LYS A 125 -15.46 -5.42 -2.29
N LYS A 126 -14.88 -5.90 -1.17
CA LYS A 126 -15.58 -5.99 0.12
C LYS A 126 -16.03 -4.60 0.61
N VAL A 127 -15.17 -3.59 0.52
CA VAL A 127 -15.48 -2.19 0.89
C VAL A 127 -16.59 -1.61 0.03
N ALA A 128 -16.55 -1.84 -1.29
CA ALA A 128 -17.60 -1.38 -2.20
C ALA A 128 -18.98 -1.94 -1.84
N GLN A 129 -19.06 -3.26 -1.61
CA GLN A 129 -20.30 -3.92 -1.19
C GLN A 129 -20.78 -3.44 0.19
N TRP A 130 -19.85 -3.26 1.12
CA TRP A 130 -20.15 -2.81 2.48
C TRP A 130 -20.71 -1.37 2.50
N ALA A 131 -20.08 -0.44 1.78
CA ALA A 131 -20.56 0.94 1.64
C ALA A 131 -21.94 1.00 0.96
N GLN A 132 -22.15 0.20 -0.10
CA GLN A 132 -23.44 0.09 -0.78
C GLN A 132 -24.54 -0.46 0.14
N THR A 133 -24.19 -1.40 1.02
CA THR A 133 -25.13 -1.94 2.01
C THR A 133 -25.53 -0.88 3.03
N LEU A 134 -24.57 -0.10 3.53
CA LEU A 134 -24.80 1.01 4.46
C LEU A 134 -25.58 2.18 3.85
N GLY A 135 -25.65 2.28 2.51
CA GLY A 135 -26.20 3.45 1.84
C GLY A 135 -25.34 4.71 2.06
N TRP A 136 -24.03 4.54 2.25
CA TRP A 136 -23.09 5.65 2.40
C TRP A 136 -22.39 5.92 1.06
N PRO A 137 -22.14 7.20 0.70
CA PRO A 137 -21.32 7.51 -0.47
C PRO A 137 -19.91 6.94 -0.27
N LEU A 138 -19.39 6.31 -1.33
CA LEU A 138 -18.04 5.75 -1.36
C LEU A 138 -17.15 6.62 -2.25
N ILE A 139 -16.19 7.31 -1.64
CA ILE A 139 -15.13 8.04 -2.33
C ILE A 139 -13.93 7.11 -2.45
N GLY A 140 -13.75 6.53 -3.64
CA GLY A 140 -12.69 5.55 -3.92
C GLY A 140 -11.48 6.17 -4.60
N ASP A 141 -10.32 6.04 -3.97
CA ASP A 141 -9.02 6.37 -4.56
C ASP A 141 -8.68 5.41 -5.71
N VAL A 142 -7.83 5.84 -6.65
CA VAL A 142 -7.25 4.98 -7.70
C VAL A 142 -6.60 3.71 -7.15
N LEU A 143 -6.07 3.75 -5.92
CA LEU A 143 -5.43 2.62 -5.24
C LEU A 143 -6.38 1.75 -4.42
N SER A 144 -7.69 2.00 -4.47
CA SER A 144 -8.68 1.30 -3.65
C SER A 144 -9.27 0.06 -4.29
N GLN A 145 -9.18 -0.05 -5.62
CA GLN A 145 -9.78 -1.12 -6.42
C GLN A 145 -11.29 -1.34 -6.11
N THR A 146 -12.00 -0.32 -5.66
CA THR A 146 -13.42 -0.39 -5.27
C THR A 146 -14.38 -0.38 -6.46
N GLY A 147 -13.88 -0.15 -7.67
CA GLY A 147 -14.71 0.15 -8.83
C GLY A 147 -15.10 1.63 -8.95
N GLN A 148 -14.76 2.44 -7.95
CA GLN A 148 -15.01 3.89 -7.90
C GLN A 148 -16.47 4.21 -8.31
N PRO A 149 -17.48 3.80 -7.53
CA PRO A 149 -18.89 3.94 -7.92
C PRO A 149 -19.34 5.41 -8.05
N LEU A 150 -18.58 6.34 -7.47
CA LEU A 150 -18.70 7.78 -7.66
C LEU A 150 -17.40 8.29 -8.30
N PRO A 151 -17.16 8.01 -9.61
CA PRO A 151 -15.89 8.32 -10.26
C PRO A 151 -15.66 9.84 -10.36
N CYS A 152 -14.46 10.24 -10.73
CA CYS A 152 -14.09 11.65 -10.88
C CYS A 152 -14.25 12.50 -9.60
N ALA A 153 -14.00 11.90 -8.43
CA ALA A 153 -14.09 12.57 -7.14
C ALA A 153 -13.26 13.86 -7.07
N ASP A 154 -12.08 13.84 -7.66
CA ASP A 154 -11.22 15.01 -7.70
C ASP A 154 -11.80 16.19 -8.51
N LEU A 155 -12.83 15.95 -9.34
CA LEU A 155 -13.60 16.97 -10.05
C LEU A 155 -14.86 17.37 -9.27
N TRP A 156 -15.74 16.43 -8.92
CA TRP A 156 -17.04 16.77 -8.33
C TRP A 156 -16.93 17.26 -6.89
N LEU A 157 -15.89 16.92 -6.13
CA LEU A 157 -15.60 17.53 -4.83
C LEU A 157 -15.27 19.03 -4.92
N GLY A 158 -14.91 19.52 -6.12
CA GLY A 158 -14.79 20.96 -6.38
C GLY A 158 -16.13 21.69 -6.50
N ASN A 159 -17.26 20.96 -6.52
CA ASN A 159 -18.59 21.55 -6.60
C ASN A 159 -19.14 21.82 -5.20
N ALA A 160 -19.56 23.06 -4.94
CA ALA A 160 -20.10 23.47 -3.64
C ALA A 160 -21.29 22.61 -3.17
N LYS A 161 -22.15 22.12 -4.09
CA LYS A 161 -23.28 21.25 -3.73
C LYS A 161 -22.84 19.93 -3.11
N ALA A 162 -21.76 19.33 -3.64
CA ALA A 162 -21.20 18.11 -3.08
C ALA A 162 -20.65 18.36 -1.67
N VAL A 163 -19.91 19.45 -1.49
CA VAL A 163 -19.35 19.83 -0.18
C VAL A 163 -20.47 20.09 0.84
N THR A 164 -21.51 20.83 0.47
CA THR A 164 -22.67 21.09 1.33
C THR A 164 -23.45 19.82 1.68
N GLU A 165 -23.58 18.87 0.75
CA GLU A 165 -24.19 17.57 1.07
C GLU A 165 -23.30 16.77 2.04
N LEU A 166 -21.98 16.74 1.82
CA LEU A 166 -21.02 16.04 2.70
C LEU A 166 -20.92 16.65 4.11
N GLN A 167 -21.21 17.93 4.30
CA GLN A 167 -21.29 18.56 5.63
C GLN A 167 -22.37 17.94 6.52
N GLN A 168 -23.34 17.21 5.95
CA GLN A 168 -24.36 16.51 6.73
C GLN A 168 -23.86 15.17 7.30
N ALA A 169 -22.66 14.73 6.92
CA ALA A 169 -22.04 13.51 7.42
C ALA A 169 -21.65 13.68 8.90
N GLN A 170 -22.04 12.69 9.71
CA GLN A 170 -21.75 12.64 11.14
C GLN A 170 -20.54 11.76 11.43
N ILE A 171 -20.20 10.85 10.52
CA ILE A 171 -19.03 9.97 10.65
C ILE A 171 -18.35 9.80 9.29
N VAL A 172 -17.02 9.80 9.29
CA VAL A 172 -16.22 9.36 8.14
C VAL A 172 -15.51 8.08 8.54
N VAL A 173 -15.62 7.04 7.73
CA VAL A 173 -14.89 5.79 7.89
C VAL A 173 -13.96 5.63 6.70
N GLN A 174 -12.68 5.91 6.92
CA GLN A 174 -11.62 5.73 5.96
C GLN A 174 -10.98 4.35 6.11
N LEU A 175 -10.98 3.55 5.05
CA LEU A 175 -10.29 2.26 4.97
C LEU A 175 -9.10 2.39 4.02
N GLY A 176 -7.91 2.05 4.51
CA GLY A 176 -6.65 2.34 3.83
C GLY A 176 -6.20 3.80 3.99
N SER A 177 -5.06 4.12 3.40
CA SER A 177 -4.40 5.43 3.54
C SER A 177 -3.73 5.87 2.22
N SER A 178 -2.91 6.93 2.29
CA SER A 178 -2.21 7.54 1.14
C SER A 178 -3.14 7.99 0.00
N LEU A 179 -4.13 8.83 0.33
CA LEU A 179 -5.06 9.40 -0.65
C LEU A 179 -4.31 10.21 -1.73
N THR A 180 -4.84 10.19 -2.96
CA THR A 180 -4.21 10.72 -4.18
C THR A 180 -4.76 12.08 -4.55
N GLY A 181 -6.08 12.19 -4.70
CA GLY A 181 -6.76 13.38 -5.22
C GLY A 181 -6.54 14.62 -4.35
N LYS A 182 -6.24 15.75 -4.98
CA LYS A 182 -6.04 17.03 -4.28
C LYS A 182 -7.34 17.50 -3.62
N ARG A 183 -8.47 17.41 -4.33
CA ARG A 183 -9.79 17.83 -3.80
C ARG A 183 -10.25 16.92 -2.68
N LEU A 184 -9.92 15.62 -2.73
CA LEU A 184 -10.19 14.69 -1.64
C LEU A 184 -9.40 15.06 -0.38
N LEU A 185 -8.10 15.33 -0.50
CA LEU A 185 -7.28 15.79 0.62
C LEU A 185 -7.74 17.14 1.18
N GLN A 186 -8.18 18.07 0.32
CA GLN A 186 -8.74 19.35 0.74
C GLN A 186 -10.07 19.19 1.48
N TRP A 187 -10.96 18.32 0.99
CA TRP A 187 -12.20 18.00 1.68
C TRP A 187 -11.93 17.31 3.02
N GLN A 188 -11.02 16.33 3.06
CA GLN A 188 -10.60 15.69 4.32
C GLN A 188 -10.10 16.75 5.30
N ALA A 189 -9.26 17.69 4.88
CA ALA A 189 -8.73 18.73 5.77
C ALA A 189 -9.75 19.72 6.32
N THR A 190 -10.98 19.74 5.78
CA THR A 190 -12.01 20.74 6.11
C THR A 190 -13.31 20.13 6.62
N CYS A 191 -13.49 18.81 6.54
CA CYS A 191 -14.67 18.16 7.06
C CYS A 191 -14.63 18.10 8.59
N GLU A 192 -15.78 18.26 9.24
CA GLU A 192 -15.88 18.23 10.71
C GLU A 192 -16.94 17.21 11.15
N PRO A 193 -16.76 15.90 10.88
CA PRO A 193 -17.67 14.89 11.38
C PRO A 193 -17.58 14.78 12.92
N GLU A 194 -18.59 14.19 13.56
CA GLU A 194 -18.53 13.87 15.00
C GLU A 194 -17.42 12.84 15.29
N GLU A 195 -17.17 11.93 14.36
CA GLU A 195 -16.11 10.92 14.41
C GLU A 195 -15.43 10.73 13.05
N TYR A 196 -14.09 10.68 13.03
CA TYR A 196 -13.29 10.28 11.88
C TYR A 196 -12.51 9.00 12.19
N TRP A 197 -12.88 7.88 11.58
CA TRP A 197 -12.23 6.58 11.80
C TRP A 197 -11.31 6.25 10.64
N VAL A 198 -10.05 5.96 10.93
CA VAL A 198 -9.10 5.42 9.95
C VAL A 198 -8.78 3.98 10.31
N ILE A 199 -8.95 3.08 9.35
CA ILE A 199 -8.67 1.65 9.45
C ILE A 199 -7.58 1.28 8.44
N ASP A 200 -6.48 0.72 8.90
CA ASP A 200 -5.34 0.31 8.06
C ASP A 200 -4.53 -0.72 8.87
N ASN A 201 -3.78 -1.58 8.21
CA ASN A 201 -2.93 -2.56 8.90
C ASN A 201 -1.65 -1.92 9.43
N ILE A 202 -1.20 -0.76 8.93
CA ILE A 202 0.04 -0.12 9.42
C ILE A 202 -0.19 0.72 10.69
N GLU A 203 0.81 0.76 11.56
CA GLU A 203 0.80 1.59 12.76
C GLU A 203 0.94 3.09 12.46
N GLY A 204 0.72 3.91 13.49
CA GLY A 204 0.92 5.35 13.43
C GLY A 204 -0.30 6.15 12.98
N ARG A 205 -0.13 7.48 12.98
CA ARG A 205 -1.16 8.43 12.57
C ARG A 205 -1.20 8.51 11.05
N LEU A 206 -2.39 8.34 10.48
CA LEU A 206 -2.62 8.34 9.02
C LEU A 206 -3.59 9.44 8.58
N ASP A 207 -4.04 10.27 9.51
CA ASP A 207 -4.87 11.44 9.24
C ASP A 207 -4.03 12.72 9.38
N PRO A 208 -3.69 13.38 8.25
CA PRO A 208 -2.94 14.63 8.27
C PRO A 208 -3.76 15.82 8.77
N ALA A 209 -5.09 15.70 8.86
CA ALA A 209 -5.98 16.75 9.34
C ALA A 209 -6.26 16.69 10.85
N HIS A 210 -5.84 15.60 11.51
CA HIS A 210 -5.87 15.44 12.96
C HIS A 210 -7.28 15.53 13.58
N HIS A 211 -8.26 14.94 12.93
CA HIS A 211 -9.64 14.92 13.41
C HIS A 211 -9.75 14.20 14.76
N ARG A 212 -10.77 14.59 15.52
CA ARG A 212 -11.29 13.76 16.60
C ARG A 212 -11.86 12.47 16.01
N GLY A 213 -11.44 11.34 16.55
CA GLY A 213 -11.94 10.04 16.11
C GLY A 213 -11.02 8.90 16.51
N ARG A 214 -10.85 7.91 15.63
CA ARG A 214 -10.22 6.64 15.96
C ARG A 214 -9.21 6.20 14.90
N ARG A 215 -8.04 5.79 15.35
CA ARG A 215 -7.07 5.06 14.53
C ARG A 215 -7.14 3.58 14.92
N LEU A 216 -7.59 2.73 13.99
CA LEU A 216 -7.81 1.31 14.22
C LEU A 216 -6.85 0.47 13.37
N VAL A 217 -5.89 -0.17 14.01
CA VAL A 217 -4.93 -1.09 13.37
C VAL A 217 -5.62 -2.42 13.12
N ALA A 218 -5.89 -2.77 11.87
CA ALA A 218 -6.50 -4.05 11.50
C ALA A 218 -6.32 -4.32 10.01
N LYS A 219 -6.32 -5.59 9.61
CA LYS A 219 -6.59 -5.96 8.21
C LYS A 219 -8.01 -5.51 7.86
N ILE A 220 -8.18 -4.89 6.69
CA ILE A 220 -9.46 -4.27 6.32
C ILE A 220 -10.56 -5.33 6.20
N ALA A 221 -10.25 -6.47 5.58
CA ALA A 221 -11.18 -7.58 5.45
C ALA A 221 -11.73 -8.06 6.83
N ASP A 222 -10.83 -8.31 7.78
CA ASP A 222 -11.20 -8.79 9.12
C ASP A 222 -11.98 -7.73 9.90
N TRP A 223 -11.61 -6.45 9.74
CA TRP A 223 -12.34 -5.34 10.35
C TRP A 223 -13.78 -5.24 9.83
N LEU A 224 -13.99 -5.40 8.52
CA LEU A 224 -15.34 -5.39 7.92
C LEU A 224 -16.21 -6.54 8.45
N GLU A 225 -15.62 -7.72 8.67
CA GLU A 225 -16.32 -8.89 9.23
C GLU A 225 -16.74 -8.66 10.70
N LEU A 226 -15.89 -7.98 11.48
CA LEU A 226 -16.20 -7.59 12.86
C LEU A 226 -17.22 -6.44 12.96
N HIS A 227 -17.30 -5.60 11.91
CA HIS A 227 -18.15 -4.41 11.83
C HIS A 227 -19.10 -4.49 10.61
N PRO A 228 -20.03 -5.47 10.60
CA PRO A 228 -20.85 -5.72 9.44
C PRO A 228 -21.83 -4.56 9.17
N ALA A 229 -22.05 -4.31 7.88
CA ALA A 229 -23.08 -3.40 7.40
C ALA A 229 -24.49 -4.00 7.57
N GLU A 230 -25.48 -3.13 7.70
CA GLU A 230 -26.90 -3.48 7.64
C GLU A 230 -27.54 -2.69 6.51
N LYS A 231 -28.49 -3.28 5.78
CA LYS A 231 -29.06 -2.65 4.59
C LYS A 231 -29.81 -1.38 4.96
N ARG A 232 -29.39 -0.24 4.41
CA ARG A 232 -30.05 1.05 4.62
C ARG A 232 -30.23 1.82 3.30
N LYS A 233 -31.13 2.78 3.32
CA LYS A 233 -31.36 3.66 2.17
C LYS A 233 -30.19 4.63 2.02
N PRO A 234 -29.70 4.88 0.79
CA PRO A 234 -28.74 5.94 0.53
C PRO A 234 -29.22 7.29 1.04
N TRP A 235 -28.34 8.07 1.66
CA TRP A 235 -28.68 9.40 2.19
C TRP A 235 -28.29 10.55 1.26
N CYS A 236 -27.28 10.38 0.39
CA CYS A 236 -26.90 11.38 -0.60
C CYS A 236 -27.87 11.39 -1.79
N VAL A 237 -28.14 12.59 -2.30
CA VAL A 237 -29.05 12.87 -3.41
C VAL A 237 -28.33 13.57 -4.56
N GLU A 238 -27.48 14.55 -4.26
CA GLU A 238 -26.82 15.39 -5.26
C GLU A 238 -25.52 14.75 -5.80
N ILE A 239 -24.70 14.15 -4.93
CA ILE A 239 -23.40 13.58 -5.30
C ILE A 239 -23.48 12.54 -6.43
N PRO A 240 -24.42 11.57 -6.44
CA PRO A 240 -24.52 10.62 -7.56
C PRO A 240 -24.75 11.30 -8.91
N ARG A 241 -25.55 12.38 -8.94
CA ARG A 241 -25.80 13.17 -10.16
C ARG A 241 -24.57 13.95 -10.59
N LEU A 242 -23.83 14.52 -9.64
CA LEU A 242 -22.60 15.27 -9.90
C LEU A 242 -21.48 14.36 -10.40
N ALA A 243 -21.36 13.14 -9.87
CA ALA A 243 -20.39 12.15 -10.32
C ALA A 243 -20.67 11.72 -11.77
N GLU A 244 -21.93 11.44 -12.10
CA GLU A 244 -22.36 11.12 -13.48
C GLU A 244 -22.09 12.30 -14.43
N LEU A 245 -22.43 13.53 -14.03
CA LEU A 245 -22.16 14.72 -14.84
C LEU A 245 -20.65 14.93 -15.06
N ALA A 246 -19.83 14.75 -14.02
CA ALA A 246 -18.38 14.86 -14.13
C ALA A 246 -17.83 13.81 -15.10
N TRP A 247 -18.29 12.56 -15.00
CA TRP A 247 -17.92 11.49 -15.91
C TRP A 247 -18.27 11.82 -17.37
N GLN A 248 -19.50 12.24 -17.64
CA GLN A 248 -19.95 12.62 -18.98
C GLN A 248 -19.10 13.76 -19.58
N ARG A 249 -18.68 14.73 -18.77
CA ARG A 249 -17.81 15.83 -19.21
C ARG A 249 -16.42 15.34 -19.62
N VAL A 250 -15.86 14.36 -18.91
CA VAL A 250 -14.57 13.75 -19.26
C VAL A 250 -14.71 12.91 -20.54
N VAL A 251 -15.77 12.10 -20.64
CA VAL A 251 -16.07 11.30 -21.84
C VAL A 251 -16.19 12.17 -23.10
N ALA A 252 -16.80 13.36 -22.98
CA ALA A 252 -16.94 14.30 -24.10
C ALA A 252 -15.60 14.84 -24.64
N GLN A 253 -14.48 14.66 -23.92
CA GLN A 253 -13.14 15.11 -24.31
C GLN A 253 -12.15 13.96 -24.56
N ARG A 254 -12.64 12.73 -24.76
CA ARG A 254 -11.82 11.50 -24.79
C ARG A 254 -11.02 11.25 -26.08
N ASP A 255 -11.33 11.95 -27.16
CA ASP A 255 -10.84 11.59 -28.50
C ASP A 255 -9.49 12.24 -28.86
N THR A 256 -9.11 13.34 -28.19
CA THR A 256 -7.80 13.97 -28.39
C THR A 256 -6.67 13.05 -27.92
N PHE A 257 -5.54 13.04 -28.63
CA PHE A 257 -4.37 12.27 -28.23
C PHE A 257 -3.52 13.05 -27.22
N GLY A 258 -3.78 12.84 -25.93
CA GLY A 258 -3.05 13.46 -24.82
C GLY A 258 -3.03 12.58 -23.57
N GLU A 259 -2.17 12.93 -22.61
CA GLU A 259 -1.99 12.13 -21.38
C GLU A 259 -3.27 12.06 -20.52
N ALA A 260 -4.09 13.11 -20.51
CA ALA A 260 -5.37 13.14 -19.80
C ALA A 260 -6.37 12.14 -20.41
N GLN A 261 -6.43 12.08 -21.75
CA GLN A 261 -7.28 11.13 -22.46
C GLN A 261 -6.77 9.69 -22.34
N LEU A 262 -5.44 9.49 -22.35
CA LEU A 262 -4.84 8.20 -22.05
C LEU A 262 -5.21 7.72 -20.64
N ALA A 263 -5.11 8.59 -19.63
CA ALA A 263 -5.49 8.27 -18.25
C ALA A 263 -6.98 7.91 -18.13
N HIS A 264 -7.87 8.69 -18.76
CA HIS A 264 -9.30 8.39 -18.82
C HIS A 264 -9.58 7.02 -19.45
N ARG A 265 -8.88 6.69 -20.54
CA ARG A 265 -9.06 5.46 -21.32
C ARG A 265 -8.20 4.30 -20.85
N ILE A 266 -7.44 4.45 -19.76
CA ILE A 266 -6.45 3.43 -19.32
C ILE A 266 -7.10 2.06 -19.09
N ARG A 267 -8.38 2.06 -18.67
CA ARG A 267 -9.18 0.85 -18.44
C ARG A 267 -9.34 -0.01 -19.70
N ASP A 268 -9.29 0.61 -20.89
CA ASP A 268 -9.45 -0.05 -22.18
C ASP A 268 -8.17 -0.83 -22.57
N TYR A 269 -7.04 -0.57 -21.89
CA TYR A 269 -5.74 -1.18 -22.15
C TYR A 269 -5.27 -2.12 -21.02
N LEU A 270 -6.09 -2.32 -20.00
CA LEU A 270 -5.74 -3.20 -18.90
C LEU A 270 -5.66 -4.65 -19.40
N PRO A 271 -4.53 -5.35 -19.19
CA PRO A 271 -4.43 -6.75 -19.56
C PRO A 271 -5.47 -7.60 -18.82
N GLU A 272 -6.12 -8.51 -19.53
CA GLU A 272 -7.05 -9.47 -18.92
C GLU A 272 -6.31 -10.32 -17.87
N GLN A 273 -6.92 -10.49 -16.69
CA GLN A 273 -6.30 -11.14 -15.52
C GLN A 273 -4.93 -10.57 -15.09
N GLY A 274 -4.62 -9.35 -15.53
CA GLY A 274 -3.35 -8.68 -15.27
C GLY A 274 -3.36 -7.80 -14.02
N GLN A 275 -2.45 -6.83 -14.03
CA GLN A 275 -2.28 -5.83 -12.98
C GLN A 275 -1.77 -4.51 -13.57
N LEU A 276 -2.02 -3.41 -12.86
CA LEU A 276 -1.58 -2.06 -13.20
C LEU A 276 -0.52 -1.61 -12.19
N PHE A 277 0.62 -1.15 -12.68
CA PHE A 277 1.58 -0.36 -11.91
C PHE A 277 1.48 1.10 -12.33
N VAL A 278 1.08 1.97 -11.41
CA VAL A 278 0.93 3.40 -11.68
C VAL A 278 2.08 4.19 -11.05
N GLY A 279 2.79 4.92 -11.90
CA GLY A 279 3.88 5.79 -11.49
C GLY A 279 3.42 7.03 -10.73
N ASN A 280 4.38 7.80 -10.22
CA ASN A 280 4.12 9.02 -9.47
C ASN A 280 3.94 10.25 -10.38
N SER A 281 3.82 11.44 -9.79
CA SER A 281 3.56 12.70 -10.51
C SER A 281 2.16 12.78 -11.14
N LEU A 282 2.02 13.24 -12.39
CA LEU A 282 0.74 13.53 -13.02
C LEU A 282 -0.10 12.28 -13.28
N VAL A 283 0.51 11.17 -13.74
CA VAL A 283 -0.25 10.00 -14.20
C VAL A 283 -1.20 9.44 -13.14
N VAL A 284 -0.75 9.27 -11.89
CA VAL A 284 -1.61 8.77 -10.81
C VAL A 284 -2.76 9.71 -10.51
N ARG A 285 -2.54 11.03 -10.63
CA ARG A 285 -3.58 12.05 -10.40
C ARG A 285 -4.58 12.13 -11.55
N LEU A 286 -4.11 12.00 -12.79
CA LEU A 286 -4.98 11.97 -13.96
C LEU A 286 -5.84 10.72 -13.96
N ILE A 287 -5.29 9.55 -13.63
CA ILE A 287 -6.08 8.31 -13.54
C ILE A 287 -7.10 8.43 -12.40
N ASP A 288 -6.71 8.92 -11.22
CA ASP A 288 -7.60 9.14 -10.09
C ASP A 288 -8.75 10.11 -10.41
N ALA A 289 -8.46 11.20 -11.12
CA ALA A 289 -9.43 12.24 -11.43
C ALA A 289 -10.34 11.91 -12.63
N LEU A 290 -9.84 11.15 -13.62
CA LEU A 290 -10.47 11.05 -14.94
C LEU A 290 -10.91 9.64 -15.32
N SER A 291 -10.42 8.62 -14.61
CA SER A 291 -10.73 7.22 -14.91
C SER A 291 -11.73 6.62 -13.92
N GLN A 292 -12.25 5.45 -14.29
CA GLN A 292 -13.00 4.57 -13.41
C GLN A 292 -12.42 3.17 -13.58
N LEU A 293 -11.57 2.77 -12.63
CA LEU A 293 -10.92 1.46 -12.67
C LEU A 293 -11.87 0.35 -12.23
N PRO A 294 -11.78 -0.87 -12.80
CA PRO A 294 -12.67 -1.97 -12.43
C PRO A 294 -12.50 -2.41 -10.98
N ALA A 295 -13.60 -2.79 -10.34
CA ALA A 295 -13.58 -3.34 -8.98
C ALA A 295 -12.72 -4.62 -8.93
N GLY A 296 -11.74 -4.64 -8.03
CA GLY A 296 -10.85 -5.78 -7.85
C GLY A 296 -9.77 -5.96 -8.90
N TYR A 297 -9.56 -5.01 -9.80
CA TYR A 297 -8.40 -5.03 -10.68
C TYR A 297 -7.15 -4.58 -9.90
N PRO A 298 -6.08 -5.39 -9.77
CA PRO A 298 -4.93 -5.04 -8.94
C PRO A 298 -4.20 -3.78 -9.41
N VAL A 299 -3.99 -2.83 -8.50
CA VAL A 299 -3.23 -1.59 -8.75
C VAL A 299 -2.12 -1.46 -7.73
N TYR A 300 -0.88 -1.31 -8.21
CA TYR A 300 0.32 -1.12 -7.39
C TYR A 300 0.92 0.26 -7.64
N SER A 301 1.55 0.84 -6.62
CA SER A 301 2.23 2.14 -6.72
C SER A 301 3.19 2.37 -5.54
N ASN A 302 4.16 3.28 -5.74
CA ASN A 302 5.08 3.75 -4.70
C ASN A 302 4.57 5.06 -4.07
N ARG A 303 3.42 5.01 -3.39
CA ARG A 303 2.71 6.18 -2.84
C ARG A 303 2.93 6.42 -1.34
N GLY A 304 4.02 5.86 -0.78
CA GLY A 304 4.53 6.21 0.55
C GLY A 304 5.20 7.59 0.51
N ALA A 305 6.49 7.63 0.16
CA ALA A 305 7.23 8.88 -0.05
C ALA A 305 7.01 9.50 -1.44
N SER A 306 6.32 8.81 -2.35
CA SER A 306 6.00 9.29 -3.70
C SER A 306 7.22 9.60 -4.59
N GLY A 307 8.33 8.89 -4.38
CA GLY A 307 9.58 9.05 -5.14
C GLY A 307 9.46 8.61 -6.60
N ILE A 308 10.25 9.22 -7.48
CA ILE A 308 10.31 8.92 -8.93
C ILE A 308 11.52 8.04 -9.30
N ASP A 309 12.28 7.63 -8.30
CA ASP A 309 13.66 7.14 -8.36
C ASP A 309 13.81 5.63 -8.60
N GLY A 310 12.74 4.86 -8.43
CA GLY A 310 12.78 3.39 -8.51
C GLY A 310 11.51 2.76 -9.09
N LEU A 311 10.84 3.43 -10.02
CA LEU A 311 9.54 2.98 -10.53
C LEU A 311 9.65 1.77 -11.48
N LEU A 312 10.65 1.72 -12.36
CA LEU A 312 10.82 0.62 -13.32
C LEU A 312 11.28 -0.66 -12.61
N SER A 313 12.23 -0.54 -11.70
CA SER A 313 12.75 -1.62 -10.85
C SER A 313 11.66 -2.17 -9.94
N THR A 314 10.83 -1.30 -9.33
CA THR A 314 9.66 -1.76 -8.56
C THR A 314 8.65 -2.49 -9.45
N ALA A 315 8.32 -1.95 -10.63
CA ALA A 315 7.39 -2.58 -11.55
C ALA A 315 7.88 -3.96 -12.05
N ALA A 316 9.19 -4.12 -12.27
CA ALA A 316 9.80 -5.40 -12.58
C ALA A 316 9.62 -6.42 -11.43
N GLY A 317 9.82 -5.98 -10.18
CA GLY A 317 9.56 -6.81 -9.00
C GLY A 317 8.09 -7.22 -8.87
N VAL A 318 7.16 -6.28 -9.07
CA VAL A 318 5.71 -6.54 -9.07
C VAL A 318 5.32 -7.57 -10.13
N GLN A 319 5.87 -7.46 -11.35
CA GLN A 319 5.64 -8.45 -12.41
C GLN A 319 6.14 -9.83 -12.00
N ARG A 320 7.38 -9.93 -11.53
CA ARG A 320 8.01 -11.21 -11.17
C ARG A 320 7.32 -11.90 -10.00
N ALA A 321 6.85 -11.13 -9.01
CA ALA A 321 6.21 -11.67 -7.82
C ALA A 321 4.85 -12.34 -8.09
N SER A 322 4.05 -11.78 -9.01
CA SER A 322 2.72 -12.34 -9.33
C SER A 322 2.69 -13.15 -10.62
N ALA A 323 3.73 -13.04 -11.45
CA ALA A 323 3.80 -13.60 -12.80
C ALA A 323 2.61 -13.23 -13.70
N LYS A 324 1.98 -12.08 -13.45
CA LYS A 324 0.83 -11.58 -14.25
C LYS A 324 1.26 -10.63 -15.36
N SER A 325 0.46 -10.58 -16.42
CA SER A 325 0.55 -9.52 -17.43
C SER A 325 0.44 -8.16 -16.76
N THR A 326 1.41 -7.29 -17.00
CA THR A 326 1.55 -6.03 -16.24
C THR A 326 1.58 -4.85 -17.19
N LEU A 327 0.66 -3.92 -16.99
CA LEU A 327 0.74 -2.58 -17.57
C LEU A 327 1.38 -1.65 -16.55
N ALA A 328 2.51 -1.04 -16.90
CA ALA A 328 3.16 -0.01 -16.12
C ALA A 328 3.09 1.32 -16.88
N ILE A 329 2.80 2.41 -16.18
CA ILE A 329 2.80 3.76 -16.74
C ILE A 329 3.57 4.71 -15.83
N VAL A 330 4.55 5.41 -16.38
CA VAL A 330 5.42 6.36 -15.67
C VAL A 330 5.60 7.62 -16.51
N GLY A 331 6.14 8.69 -15.93
CA GLY A 331 6.58 9.85 -16.71
C GLY A 331 8.03 9.70 -17.20
N ASP A 332 8.39 10.48 -18.21
CA ASP A 332 9.72 10.60 -18.80
C ASP A 332 10.85 10.76 -17.78
N LEU A 333 10.74 11.71 -16.84
CA LEU A 333 11.78 11.94 -15.82
C LEU A 333 11.91 10.75 -14.87
N SER A 334 10.82 10.02 -14.61
CA SER A 334 10.87 8.81 -13.78
C SER A 334 11.55 7.65 -14.52
N ALA A 335 11.29 7.52 -15.82
CA ALA A 335 11.97 6.54 -16.67
C ALA A 335 13.48 6.87 -16.81
N LEU A 336 13.84 8.15 -16.89
CA LEU A 336 15.24 8.58 -16.89
C LEU A 336 15.95 8.28 -15.56
N TYR A 337 15.26 8.47 -14.44
CA TYR A 337 15.84 8.22 -13.11
C TYR A 337 16.23 6.74 -12.94
N ASP A 338 15.35 5.83 -13.35
CA ASP A 338 15.50 4.39 -13.18
C ASP A 338 15.82 3.68 -14.51
N LEU A 339 16.54 4.36 -15.41
CA LEU A 339 16.78 3.92 -16.79
C LEU A 339 17.50 2.56 -16.86
N ASN A 340 18.43 2.33 -15.93
CA ASN A 340 19.19 1.08 -15.89
C ASN A 340 18.32 -0.15 -15.52
N ALA A 341 17.14 0.05 -14.94
CA ALA A 341 16.20 -1.01 -14.62
C ALA A 341 15.53 -1.63 -15.86
N LEU A 342 15.66 -1.01 -17.05
CA LEU A 342 15.33 -1.67 -18.31
C LEU A 342 16.08 -3.00 -18.46
N ALA A 343 17.27 -3.14 -17.86
CA ALA A 343 18.00 -4.41 -17.82
C ALA A 343 17.22 -5.54 -17.12
N LEU A 344 16.43 -5.21 -16.07
CA LEU A 344 15.58 -6.15 -15.33
C LEU A 344 14.36 -6.56 -16.16
N LEU A 345 13.78 -5.62 -16.92
CA LEU A 345 12.59 -5.85 -17.75
C LEU A 345 12.86 -6.77 -18.95
N ARG A 346 14.11 -7.08 -19.26
CA ARG A 346 14.47 -8.16 -20.21
C ARG A 346 14.12 -9.56 -19.71
N GLN A 347 13.85 -9.71 -18.40
CA GLN A 347 13.50 -10.98 -17.76
C GLN A 347 12.18 -10.82 -17.03
N VAL A 348 11.10 -11.06 -17.77
CA VAL A 348 9.71 -11.06 -17.29
C VAL A 348 9.06 -12.40 -17.58
N SER A 349 8.21 -12.88 -16.67
CA SER A 349 7.53 -14.19 -16.79
C SER A 349 6.18 -14.12 -17.53
N ALA A 350 5.68 -12.92 -17.80
CA ALA A 350 4.44 -12.64 -18.54
C ALA A 350 4.58 -11.30 -19.30
N PRO A 351 3.72 -11.00 -20.29
CA PRO A 351 3.78 -9.75 -21.05
C PRO A 351 3.81 -8.51 -20.15
N PHE A 352 4.76 -7.62 -20.41
CA PHE A 352 4.93 -6.36 -19.68
C PHE A 352 4.91 -5.20 -20.68
N VAL A 353 4.03 -4.24 -20.47
CA VAL A 353 3.97 -3.00 -21.26
C VAL A 353 4.40 -1.84 -20.38
N LEU A 354 5.43 -1.11 -20.82
CA LEU A 354 5.86 0.14 -20.20
C LEU A 354 5.40 1.31 -21.08
N ILE A 355 4.47 2.11 -20.58
CA ILE A 355 4.14 3.42 -21.14
C ILE A 355 5.01 4.46 -20.43
N VAL A 356 5.75 5.25 -21.21
CA VAL A 356 6.55 6.41 -20.75
C VAL A 356 6.00 7.68 -21.34
#